data_AF-A0A2M6ZZ51-F1
#
_entry.id   AF-A0A2M6ZZ51-F1
#
_cell.length_a   1.000
_cell.length_b   1.000
_cell.length_c   1.000
_cell.angle_alpha   90.00
_cell.angle_beta   90.00
_cell.angle_gamma   90.00
#
_symmetry.space_group_name_H-M   'P 1'
#
loop_
_entity.id
_entity.type
_entity.pdbx_description
1 polymer ?
#
loop_
_entity_poly.entity_id
_entity_poly.type
_entity_poly.pdbx_seq_one_letter_code
_entity_poly.pdbx_strand_id
1 'polypeptide(L)'
;MEKSEITQLDSIIRKNGTIAASTIPILQAVQQKFRYIPLDALKYISDKTHIPAAQLYGVATFYAQFRLSPIGKHLLKVCHGTACHVAGAVGISEAVGEYLKVSPDGGTTENKEFTLESVACLGCCSLAPVIMIDETVYGKLDRRKVGKTIESFCKCKDGEKDLLQGIEITKIDLKNKGIKEIIIGLGSCGIAAGGRAIFDIFEKAKEKWSLDFQLKETGCIGMCYCEPLVELVDNSGAHTIYHNVDVNTAKKILQEHIAKAEPLKNKVVELDSKQNPNNVFYSKQVRIVLENCGRIDPESIDEYINAGGYKALGKVKLGMSQDEIIEDIKKSGLRGRGGGGFPTGLKWEFCKKTKADEKYIICNADEGDPGAFMDRSVLESDPHRVLEGMMICAYAVGATHGYIYCRAEYPLAVKRLNLAINQAREKGYLGSWFDIIVK
;
A
#
# COMPACT_ATOMS: atom_id res chain seq x y z
N MET A 1 0.84 -35.05 -13.82
CA MET A 1 1.42 -34.32 -12.67
C MET A 1 2.55 -35.14 -12.07
N GLU A 2 3.68 -34.49 -11.78
CA GLU A 2 4.82 -35.14 -11.13
C GLU A 2 4.55 -35.38 -9.63
N LYS A 3 5.24 -36.35 -9.02
CA LYS A 3 5.08 -36.71 -7.60
C LYS A 3 5.39 -35.54 -6.65
N SER A 4 6.31 -34.65 -7.06
CA SER A 4 6.66 -33.42 -6.36
C SER A 4 5.50 -32.42 -6.32
N GLU A 5 4.79 -32.24 -7.43
CA GLU A 5 3.65 -31.33 -7.57
C GLU A 5 2.44 -31.80 -6.76
N ILE A 6 2.16 -33.11 -6.79
CA ILE A 6 1.08 -33.74 -6.00
C ILE A 6 1.31 -33.48 -4.51
N THR A 7 2.53 -33.71 -4.03
CA THR A 7 2.90 -33.47 -2.62
C THR A 7 2.67 -32.02 -2.21
N GLN A 8 2.91 -31.07 -3.12
CA GLN A 8 2.68 -29.64 -2.88
C GLN A 8 1.20 -29.30 -2.83
N LEU A 9 0.39 -29.84 -3.75
CA LEU A 9 -1.07 -29.65 -3.73
C LEU A 9 -1.68 -30.21 -2.45
N ASP A 10 -1.24 -31.39 -1.99
CA ASP A 10 -1.71 -31.97 -0.73
C ASP A 10 -1.42 -31.06 0.47
N SER A 11 -0.25 -30.42 0.50
CA SER A 11 0.13 -29.43 1.52
C SER A 11 -0.78 -28.19 1.46
N ILE A 12 -1.05 -27.68 0.26
CA ILE A 12 -1.93 -26.52 0.05
C ILE A 12 -3.35 -26.83 0.54
N ILE A 13 -3.90 -27.98 0.18
CA ILE A 13 -5.26 -28.40 0.58
C ILE A 13 -5.32 -28.55 2.10
N ARG A 14 -4.33 -29.21 2.70
CA ARG A 14 -4.27 -29.39 4.17
C ARG A 14 -4.25 -28.06 4.92
N LYS A 15 -3.53 -27.06 4.40
CA LYS A 15 -3.42 -25.74 5.03
C LYS A 15 -4.70 -24.92 4.92
N ASN A 16 -5.42 -25.01 3.81
CA ASN A 16 -6.54 -24.12 3.49
C ASN A 16 -7.93 -24.74 3.75
N GLY A 17 -8.00 -26.06 3.94
CA GLY A 17 -9.25 -26.80 4.15
C GLY A 17 -9.84 -27.38 2.86
N THR A 18 -10.98 -28.06 2.99
CA THR A 18 -11.59 -28.87 1.92
C THR A 18 -13.01 -28.45 1.56
N ILE A 19 -13.50 -27.32 2.08
CA ILE A 19 -14.87 -26.83 1.90
C ILE A 19 -14.95 -25.73 0.83
N ALA A 20 -16.15 -25.42 0.36
CA ALA A 20 -16.38 -24.39 -0.66
C ALA A 20 -15.74 -23.02 -0.31
N ALA A 21 -15.77 -22.60 0.95
CA ALA A 21 -15.15 -21.36 1.41
C ALA A 21 -13.61 -21.33 1.23
N SER A 22 -12.97 -22.50 1.11
CA SER A 22 -11.53 -22.63 0.88
C SER A 22 -11.13 -22.42 -0.59
N THR A 23 -12.09 -22.27 -1.51
CA THR A 23 -11.82 -22.18 -2.96
C THR A 23 -10.80 -21.11 -3.31
N ILE A 24 -11.06 -19.84 -2.99
CA ILE A 24 -10.16 -18.71 -3.33
C ILE A 24 -8.78 -18.88 -2.68
N PRO A 25 -8.65 -19.16 -1.36
CA PRO A 25 -7.35 -19.42 -0.74
C PRO A 25 -6.54 -20.55 -1.38
N ILE A 26 -7.20 -21.66 -1.74
CA ILE A 26 -6.54 -22.77 -2.44
C ILE A 26 -6.02 -22.29 -3.80
N LEU A 27 -6.87 -21.64 -4.60
CA LEU A 27 -6.49 -21.15 -5.93
C LEU A 27 -5.35 -20.11 -5.86
N GLN A 28 -5.37 -19.22 -4.86
CA GLN A 28 -4.29 -18.27 -4.60
C GLN A 28 -2.97 -18.99 -4.26
N ALA A 29 -3.00 -19.99 -3.38
CA ALA A 29 -1.81 -20.76 -2.99
C ALA A 29 -1.24 -21.61 -4.14
N VAL A 30 -2.12 -22.20 -4.96
CA VAL A 30 -1.74 -22.91 -6.19
C VAL A 30 -1.07 -21.94 -7.16
N GLN A 31 -1.69 -20.80 -7.44
CA GLN A 31 -1.11 -19.79 -8.32
C GLN A 31 0.21 -19.23 -7.78
N GLN A 32 0.35 -19.01 -6.47
CA GLN A 32 1.61 -18.56 -5.89
C GLN A 32 2.72 -19.58 -6.12
N LYS A 33 2.39 -20.88 -6.03
CA LYS A 33 3.34 -21.96 -6.19
C LYS A 33 3.72 -22.22 -7.65
N PHE A 34 2.73 -22.31 -8.52
CA PHE A 34 2.90 -22.71 -9.92
C PHE A 34 2.95 -21.51 -10.87
N ARG A 35 2.73 -20.28 -10.38
CA ARG A 35 2.60 -19.00 -11.14
C ARG A 35 1.32 -18.89 -11.97
N TYR A 36 0.62 -20.00 -12.19
CA TYR A 36 -0.69 -20.10 -12.80
C TYR A 36 -1.44 -21.27 -12.15
N ILE A 37 -2.65 -21.56 -12.60
CA ILE A 37 -3.49 -22.64 -12.09
C ILE A 37 -3.64 -23.69 -13.19
N PRO A 38 -2.84 -24.79 -13.14
CA PRO A 38 -2.96 -25.87 -14.11
C PRO A 38 -4.33 -26.53 -14.04
N LEU A 39 -4.91 -26.89 -15.20
CA LEU A 39 -6.19 -27.60 -15.24
C LEU A 39 -6.16 -28.94 -14.50
N ASP A 40 -5.03 -29.65 -14.55
CA ASP A 40 -4.85 -30.90 -13.81
C ASP A 40 -4.79 -30.67 -12.30
N ALA A 41 -4.28 -29.51 -11.85
CA ALA A 41 -4.34 -29.14 -10.43
C ALA A 41 -5.79 -28.89 -9.98
N LEU A 42 -6.63 -28.25 -10.81
CA LEU A 42 -8.05 -28.07 -10.51
C LEU A 42 -8.79 -29.40 -10.34
N LYS A 43 -8.54 -30.35 -11.25
CA LYS A 43 -9.10 -31.70 -11.16
C LYS A 43 -8.65 -32.40 -9.88
N TYR A 44 -7.34 -32.36 -9.60
CA TYR A 44 -6.77 -32.97 -8.40
C TYR A 44 -7.37 -32.39 -7.11
N ILE A 45 -7.53 -31.06 -7.05
CA ILE A 45 -8.16 -30.39 -5.90
C ILE A 45 -9.62 -30.82 -5.77
N SER A 46 -10.36 -30.92 -6.88
CA SER A 46 -11.75 -31.40 -6.83
C SER A 46 -11.85 -32.82 -6.28
N ASP A 47 -10.96 -33.72 -6.71
CA ASP A 47 -10.94 -35.12 -6.25
C ASP A 47 -10.59 -35.26 -4.76
N LYS A 48 -9.87 -34.29 -4.19
CA LYS A 48 -9.37 -34.29 -2.81
C LYS A 48 -10.18 -33.42 -1.85
N THR A 49 -11.16 -32.68 -2.36
CA THR A 49 -11.96 -31.75 -1.57
C THR A 49 -13.46 -31.99 -1.81
N HIS A 50 -14.30 -31.32 -1.05
CA HIS A 50 -15.75 -31.32 -1.30
C HIS A 50 -16.15 -30.21 -2.29
N ILE A 51 -15.21 -29.73 -3.12
CA ILE A 51 -15.41 -28.62 -4.05
C ILE A 51 -15.54 -29.17 -5.48
N PRO A 52 -16.67 -28.98 -6.16
CA PRO A 52 -16.83 -29.41 -7.54
C PRO A 52 -15.87 -28.73 -8.50
N ALA A 53 -15.35 -29.46 -9.48
CA ALA A 53 -14.44 -28.92 -10.50
C ALA A 53 -15.04 -27.73 -11.26
N ALA A 54 -16.35 -27.76 -11.53
CA ALA A 54 -17.06 -26.65 -12.17
C ALA A 54 -17.04 -25.37 -11.31
N GLN A 55 -17.14 -25.50 -9.98
CA GLN A 55 -17.03 -24.35 -9.06
C GLN A 55 -15.60 -23.81 -9.04
N LEU A 56 -14.59 -24.69 -8.93
CA LEU A 56 -13.18 -24.30 -8.97
C LEU A 56 -12.84 -23.57 -10.28
N TYR A 57 -13.25 -24.14 -11.41
CA TYR A 57 -13.04 -23.56 -12.73
C TYR A 57 -13.80 -22.24 -12.88
N GLY A 58 -15.08 -22.19 -12.47
CA GLY A 58 -15.89 -20.98 -12.51
C GLY A 58 -15.23 -19.83 -11.75
N VAL A 59 -14.77 -20.07 -10.53
CA VAL A 59 -14.04 -19.07 -9.73
C VAL A 59 -12.73 -18.67 -10.41
N ALA A 60 -11.94 -19.65 -10.89
CA ALA A 60 -10.66 -19.37 -11.55
C ALA A 60 -10.82 -18.56 -12.86
N THR A 61 -11.94 -18.72 -13.57
CA THR A 61 -12.25 -17.93 -14.79
C THR A 61 -12.92 -16.58 -14.50
N PHE A 62 -13.61 -16.45 -13.36
CA PHE A 62 -14.37 -15.25 -13.03
C PHE A 62 -13.46 -14.11 -12.56
N TYR A 63 -12.47 -14.41 -11.72
CA TYR A 63 -11.56 -13.40 -11.21
C TYR A 63 -10.37 -13.21 -12.15
N ALA A 64 -10.23 -12.00 -12.70
CA ALA A 64 -9.13 -11.62 -13.61
C ALA A 64 -7.72 -11.82 -13.01
N GLN A 65 -7.60 -11.90 -11.68
CA GLN A 65 -6.33 -12.16 -11.00
C GLN A 65 -5.82 -13.61 -11.15
N PHE A 66 -6.72 -14.55 -11.44
CA PHE A 66 -6.39 -15.95 -11.61
C PHE A 66 -6.01 -16.24 -13.05
N ARG A 67 -4.92 -16.98 -13.23
CA ARG A 67 -4.33 -17.30 -14.51
C ARG A 67 -4.42 -18.78 -14.77
N LEU A 68 -5.03 -19.15 -15.89
CA LEU A 68 -5.12 -20.54 -16.34
C LEU A 68 -4.02 -20.93 -17.34
N SER A 69 -3.23 -19.95 -17.77
CA SER A 69 -2.11 -20.13 -18.68
C SER A 69 -0.78 -19.82 -17.97
N PRO A 70 0.31 -20.52 -18.32
CA PRO A 70 1.63 -20.20 -17.79
C PRO A 70 2.01 -18.74 -18.08
N ILE A 71 2.58 -18.08 -17.08
CA ILE A 71 3.13 -16.72 -17.21
C ILE A 71 4.64 -16.73 -17.08
N GLY A 72 5.23 -15.61 -17.47
CA GLY A 72 6.64 -15.33 -17.28
C GLY A 72 7.01 -15.15 -15.80
N LYS A 73 8.32 -15.13 -15.57
CA LYS A 73 8.94 -14.91 -14.26
C LYS A 73 8.57 -13.56 -13.63
N HIS A 74 8.26 -12.56 -14.45
CA HIS A 74 7.87 -11.22 -14.05
C HIS A 74 6.54 -10.81 -14.65
N LEU A 75 5.67 -10.21 -13.85
CA LEU A 75 4.38 -9.71 -14.30
C LEU A 75 4.45 -8.18 -14.45
N LEU A 76 4.25 -7.68 -15.66
CA LEU A 76 4.21 -6.25 -15.98
C LEU A 76 2.76 -5.84 -16.27
N LYS A 77 2.19 -5.01 -15.39
CA LYS A 77 0.85 -4.46 -15.51
C LYS A 77 0.91 -3.01 -16.01
N VAL A 78 0.20 -2.69 -17.08
CA VAL A 78 0.02 -1.30 -17.56
C VAL A 78 -1.34 -0.76 -17.12
N CYS A 79 -1.35 0.40 -16.47
CA CYS A 79 -2.58 1.03 -16.01
C CYS A 79 -3.28 1.75 -17.17
N HIS A 80 -4.53 1.38 -17.44
CA HIS A 80 -5.41 2.01 -18.43
C HIS A 80 -6.55 2.82 -17.80
N GLY A 81 -6.47 3.12 -16.50
CA GLY A 81 -7.46 3.95 -15.82
C GLY A 81 -7.49 5.35 -16.39
N THR A 82 -8.59 6.08 -16.16
CA THR A 82 -8.89 7.35 -16.82
C THR A 82 -7.71 8.34 -16.85
N ALA A 83 -7.03 8.54 -15.72
CA ALA A 83 -5.86 9.41 -15.65
C ALA A 83 -4.69 8.93 -16.52
N CYS A 84 -4.40 7.63 -16.52
CA CYS A 84 -3.34 7.04 -17.36
C CYS A 84 -3.73 7.02 -18.84
N HIS A 85 -5.00 6.75 -19.16
CA HIS A 85 -5.52 6.81 -20.52
C HIS A 85 -5.32 8.21 -21.13
N VAL A 86 -5.77 9.25 -20.42
CA VAL A 86 -5.60 10.66 -20.83
C VAL A 86 -4.11 11.04 -20.93
N ALA A 87 -3.26 10.49 -20.06
CA ALA A 87 -1.82 10.71 -20.08
C ALA A 87 -1.07 9.90 -21.15
N GLY A 88 -1.76 9.09 -21.97
CA GLY A 88 -1.17 8.36 -23.09
C GLY A 88 -0.79 6.90 -22.81
N ALA A 89 -1.50 6.20 -21.92
CA ALA A 89 -1.25 4.79 -21.59
C ALA A 89 -1.17 3.85 -22.81
N VAL A 90 -1.94 4.11 -23.87
CA VAL A 90 -1.88 3.31 -25.11
C VAL A 90 -0.46 3.31 -25.70
N GLY A 91 0.17 4.49 -25.78
CA GLY A 91 1.54 4.60 -26.24
C GLY A 91 2.56 3.97 -25.29
N ILE A 92 2.23 3.83 -24.00
CA ILE A 92 3.05 3.08 -23.05
C ILE A 92 2.95 1.57 -23.35
N SER A 93 1.75 1.02 -23.54
CA SER A 93 1.57 -0.40 -23.88
C SER A 93 2.27 -0.78 -25.18
N GLU A 94 2.19 0.09 -26.20
CA GLU A 94 2.95 -0.05 -27.44
C GLU A 94 4.46 -0.09 -27.19
N ALA A 95 5.00 0.87 -26.43
CA ALA A 95 6.42 0.92 -26.11
C ALA A 95 6.89 -0.29 -25.27
N VAL A 96 6.04 -0.81 -24.36
CA VAL A 96 6.34 -2.04 -23.62
C VAL A 96 6.35 -3.24 -24.57
N GLY A 97 5.33 -3.37 -25.43
CA GLY A 97 5.22 -4.45 -26.41
C GLY A 97 6.40 -4.47 -27.39
N GLU A 98 6.80 -3.31 -27.90
CA GLU A 98 8.00 -3.13 -28.74
C GLU A 98 9.28 -3.59 -28.03
N TYR A 99 9.47 -3.18 -26.77
CA TYR A 99 10.66 -3.51 -25.98
C TYR A 99 10.74 -4.99 -25.62
N LEU A 100 9.62 -5.57 -25.16
CA LEU A 100 9.54 -6.97 -24.72
C LEU A 100 9.29 -7.95 -25.88
N LYS A 101 9.01 -7.45 -27.09
CA LYS A 101 8.62 -8.24 -28.28
C LYS A 101 7.37 -9.10 -28.03
N VAL A 102 6.34 -8.49 -27.46
CA VAL A 102 5.01 -9.09 -27.23
C VAL A 102 3.91 -8.16 -27.74
N SER A 103 2.69 -8.68 -27.92
CA SER A 103 1.55 -7.86 -28.31
C SER A 103 1.30 -6.75 -27.27
N PRO A 104 0.99 -5.51 -27.68
CA PRO A 104 0.65 -4.43 -26.75
C PRO A 104 -0.65 -4.68 -25.97
N ASP A 105 -1.52 -5.57 -26.46
CA ASP A 105 -2.76 -5.98 -25.79
C ASP A 105 -2.52 -7.03 -24.68
N GLY A 106 -1.27 -7.47 -24.51
CA GLY A 106 -0.86 -8.43 -23.50
C GLY A 106 -0.25 -9.71 -24.08
N GLY A 107 0.33 -10.51 -23.19
CA GLY A 107 0.95 -11.80 -23.55
C GLY A 107 2.26 -12.06 -22.82
N THR A 108 2.78 -13.28 -22.97
CA THR A 108 4.02 -13.73 -22.34
C THR A 108 5.15 -13.75 -23.37
N THR A 109 6.33 -13.27 -22.98
CA THR A 109 7.52 -13.28 -23.84
C THR A 109 7.95 -14.71 -24.16
N GLU A 110 8.53 -14.95 -25.34
CA GLU A 110 8.97 -16.31 -25.75
C GLU A 110 9.94 -16.95 -24.76
N ASN A 111 10.84 -16.15 -24.18
CA ASN A 111 11.79 -16.58 -23.16
C ASN A 111 11.17 -16.80 -21.76
N LYS A 112 9.86 -16.58 -21.60
CA LYS A 112 9.11 -16.65 -20.33
C LYS A 112 9.69 -15.76 -19.22
N GLU A 113 10.38 -14.68 -19.56
CA GLU A 113 10.88 -13.74 -18.54
C GLU A 113 9.76 -12.77 -18.10
N PHE A 114 8.93 -12.28 -19.02
CA PHE A 114 7.87 -11.30 -18.71
C PHE A 114 6.50 -11.75 -19.20
N THR A 115 5.46 -11.26 -18.53
CA THR A 115 4.07 -11.26 -19.00
C THR A 115 3.49 -9.87 -18.89
N LEU A 116 2.94 -9.38 -20.00
CA LEU A 116 2.27 -8.08 -20.10
C LEU A 116 0.78 -8.27 -19.87
N GLU A 117 0.22 -7.50 -18.93
CA GLU A 117 -1.22 -7.42 -18.66
C GLU A 117 -1.66 -5.95 -18.62
N SER A 118 -2.88 -5.67 -19.07
CA SER A 118 -3.53 -4.38 -18.87
C SER A 118 -4.44 -4.43 -17.65
N VAL A 119 -4.42 -3.38 -16.84
CA VAL A 119 -5.28 -3.25 -15.65
C VAL A 119 -6.04 -1.94 -15.64
N ALA A 120 -7.23 -1.95 -15.02
CA ALA A 120 -8.09 -0.78 -14.96
C ALA A 120 -7.51 0.35 -14.10
N CYS A 121 -6.92 0.07 -12.94
CA CYS A 121 -6.35 1.11 -12.08
C CYS A 121 -5.30 0.53 -11.14
N LEU A 122 -4.20 1.28 -10.90
CA LEU A 122 -3.17 0.97 -9.91
C LEU A 122 -3.18 1.94 -8.70
N GLY A 123 -4.17 2.83 -8.62
CA GLY A 123 -4.32 3.82 -7.55
C GLY A 123 -3.29 4.96 -7.54
N CYS A 124 -2.25 4.94 -8.39
CA CYS A 124 -1.21 6.00 -8.46
C CYS A 124 -1.54 7.12 -9.46
N CYS A 125 -2.79 7.59 -9.51
CA CYS A 125 -3.29 8.44 -10.59
C CYS A 125 -2.52 9.78 -10.75
N SER A 126 -2.02 10.38 -9.66
CA SER A 126 -1.21 11.61 -9.72
C SER A 126 0.15 11.43 -10.42
N LEU A 127 0.57 10.19 -10.67
CA LEU A 127 1.82 9.84 -11.33
C LEU A 127 1.58 9.25 -12.72
N ALA A 128 0.39 9.40 -13.29
CA ALA A 128 0.07 8.90 -14.63
C ALA A 128 1.07 9.41 -15.70
N PRO A 129 1.42 8.58 -16.71
CA PRO A 129 1.13 7.14 -16.85
C PRO A 129 1.91 6.26 -15.87
N VAL A 130 1.30 5.14 -15.46
CA VAL A 130 1.84 4.21 -14.46
C VAL A 130 1.89 2.77 -15.00
N ILE A 131 2.99 2.07 -14.70
CA ILE A 131 3.08 0.60 -14.81
C ILE A 131 3.48 0.01 -13.45
N MET A 132 3.28 -1.30 -13.29
CA MET A 132 3.76 -2.08 -12.15
C MET A 132 4.51 -3.30 -12.68
N ILE A 133 5.72 -3.56 -12.18
CA ILE A 133 6.47 -4.79 -12.43
C ILE A 133 6.55 -5.56 -11.11
N ASP A 134 5.93 -6.74 -11.09
CA ASP A 134 5.64 -7.51 -9.89
C ASP A 134 4.93 -6.64 -8.82
N GLU A 135 5.62 -6.28 -7.74
CA GLU A 135 5.09 -5.43 -6.66
C GLU A 135 5.57 -3.98 -6.75
N THR A 136 6.46 -3.67 -7.70
CA THR A 136 7.09 -2.34 -7.83
C THR A 136 6.33 -1.47 -8.82
N VAL A 137 5.88 -0.32 -8.36
CA VAL A 137 5.15 0.65 -9.18
C VAL A 137 6.12 1.68 -9.76
N TYR A 138 5.90 2.09 -11.02
CA TYR A 138 6.67 3.12 -11.70
C TYR A 138 5.72 4.15 -12.33
N GLY A 139 5.92 5.43 -12.01
CA GLY A 139 5.10 6.53 -12.53
C GLY A 139 5.87 7.53 -13.40
N LYS A 140 5.16 8.56 -13.88
CA LYS A 140 5.66 9.66 -14.72
C LYS A 140 6.37 9.14 -15.99
N LEU A 141 5.83 8.06 -16.56
CA LEU A 141 6.41 7.37 -17.71
C LEU A 141 6.09 8.07 -19.04
N ASP A 142 7.02 7.97 -19.97
CA ASP A 142 6.82 8.25 -21.38
C ASP A 142 7.43 7.11 -22.19
N ARG A 143 7.18 7.07 -23.51
CA ARG A 143 7.71 6.01 -24.40
C ARG A 143 9.22 5.84 -24.30
N ARG A 144 9.98 6.91 -24.04
CA ARG A 144 11.46 6.90 -23.99
C ARG A 144 11.97 6.30 -22.68
N LYS A 145 11.20 6.40 -21.60
CA LYS A 145 11.57 5.89 -20.27
C LYS A 145 11.28 4.40 -20.10
N VAL A 146 10.30 3.84 -20.82
CA VAL A 146 9.86 2.43 -20.67
C VAL A 146 11.03 1.45 -20.69
N GLY A 147 11.85 1.45 -21.74
CA GLY A 147 12.96 0.50 -21.87
C GLY A 147 13.97 0.61 -20.73
N LYS A 148 14.30 1.85 -20.32
CA LYS A 148 15.21 2.09 -19.18
C LYS A 148 14.63 1.61 -17.86
N THR A 149 13.32 1.76 -17.66
CA THR A 149 12.63 1.28 -16.45
C THR A 149 12.68 -0.24 -16.35
N ILE A 150 12.36 -0.95 -17.43
CA ILE A 150 12.41 -2.42 -17.48
C ILE A 150 13.86 -2.92 -17.29
N GLU A 151 14.82 -2.29 -17.96
CA GLU A 151 16.24 -2.62 -17.80
C GLU A 151 16.72 -2.37 -16.36
N SER A 152 16.31 -1.25 -15.75
CA SER A 152 16.64 -0.95 -14.36
C SER A 152 16.04 -1.97 -13.41
N PHE A 153 14.81 -2.42 -13.62
CA PHE A 153 14.19 -3.47 -12.81
C PHE A 153 15.00 -4.78 -12.88
N CYS A 154 15.43 -5.17 -14.09
CA CYS A 154 16.25 -6.37 -14.27
C CYS A 154 17.61 -6.25 -13.58
N LYS A 155 18.27 -5.09 -13.70
CA LYS A 155 19.61 -4.84 -13.12
C LYS A 155 19.60 -4.68 -11.61
N CYS A 156 18.52 -4.16 -11.03
CA CYS A 156 18.42 -3.94 -9.58
C CYS A 156 18.41 -5.25 -8.75
N LYS A 157 18.35 -6.42 -9.39
CA LYS A 157 18.57 -7.71 -8.71
C LYS A 157 20.06 -8.05 -8.51
N ASP A 158 20.99 -7.41 -9.23
CA ASP A 158 22.39 -7.86 -9.33
C ASP A 158 23.45 -6.77 -9.04
N GLY A 159 23.12 -5.67 -8.35
CA GLY A 159 24.19 -4.74 -7.93
C GLY A 159 23.75 -3.51 -7.16
N GLU A 160 24.33 -3.34 -5.97
CA GLU A 160 24.34 -2.06 -5.27
C GLU A 160 25.01 -1.00 -6.15
N LYS A 161 24.24 -0.07 -6.72
CA LYS A 161 24.83 1.18 -7.19
C LYS A 161 25.34 1.93 -5.95
N ASP A 162 26.58 2.41 -5.98
CA ASP A 162 27.06 3.35 -4.98
C ASP A 162 26.28 4.67 -5.12
N LEU A 163 25.17 4.77 -4.39
CA LEU A 163 24.28 5.92 -4.42
C LEU A 163 24.96 7.19 -3.90
N LEU A 164 26.09 7.08 -3.20
CA LEU A 164 26.88 8.20 -2.65
C LEU A 164 28.08 8.59 -3.53
N GLN A 165 28.27 7.95 -4.69
CA GLN A 165 29.38 8.28 -5.60
C GLN A 165 29.39 9.78 -5.95
N GLY A 166 30.56 10.41 -5.85
CA GLY A 166 30.77 11.85 -6.14
C GLY A 166 30.36 12.80 -5.01
N ILE A 167 30.02 12.29 -3.82
CA ILE A 167 29.76 13.11 -2.64
C ILE A 167 30.87 12.89 -1.61
N GLU A 168 31.56 13.97 -1.27
CA GLU A 168 32.32 14.06 -0.04
C GLU A 168 31.73 15.19 0.80
N ILE A 169 31.37 14.87 2.05
CA ILE A 169 31.09 15.90 3.05
C ILE A 169 32.39 16.11 3.81
N THR A 170 33.28 16.93 3.26
CA THR A 170 34.54 17.31 3.88
C THR A 170 34.26 18.20 5.09
N LYS A 171 34.33 17.61 6.29
CA LYS A 171 34.14 18.24 7.60
C LYS A 171 32.72 18.74 7.87
N ILE A 172 31.90 17.84 8.40
CA ILE A 172 30.70 18.22 9.16
C ILE A 172 31.20 18.94 10.41
N ASP A 173 31.01 20.25 10.48
CA ASP A 173 31.21 20.98 11.73
C ASP A 173 30.04 20.63 12.66
N LEU A 174 30.24 19.57 13.46
CA LEU A 174 29.27 19.01 14.41
C LEU A 174 28.74 20.01 15.45
N LYS A 175 29.20 21.27 15.41
CA LYS A 175 28.80 22.35 16.31
C LYS A 175 27.56 23.12 15.86
N ASN A 176 27.13 23.03 14.60
CA ASN A 176 25.88 23.65 14.11
C ASN A 176 24.82 22.60 13.76
N LYS A 177 24.45 21.79 14.76
CA LYS A 177 23.39 20.77 14.70
C LYS A 177 22.03 21.44 14.47
N GLY A 178 21.57 21.43 13.21
CA GLY A 178 20.24 21.91 12.84
C GLY A 178 19.20 20.79 12.84
N ILE A 179 19.46 19.67 12.17
CA ILE A 179 18.40 18.69 11.83
C ILE A 179 18.25 17.60 12.89
N LYS A 180 17.03 17.45 13.40
CA LYS A 180 16.62 16.42 14.36
C LYS A 180 16.09 15.17 13.65
N GLU A 181 15.21 15.37 12.66
CA GLU A 181 14.51 14.28 11.97
C GLU A 181 14.51 14.51 10.46
N ILE A 182 14.62 13.42 9.69
CA ILE A 182 14.39 13.37 8.25
C ILE A 182 13.25 12.38 8.01
N ILE A 183 12.17 12.85 7.41
CA ILE A 183 10.94 12.10 7.18
C ILE A 183 10.76 11.93 5.68
N ILE A 184 10.52 10.69 5.24
CA ILE A 184 10.31 10.36 3.82
C ILE A 184 9.03 9.52 3.70
N GLY A 185 8.10 9.98 2.87
CA GLY A 185 6.85 9.28 2.59
C GLY A 185 7.09 8.08 1.67
N LEU A 186 6.94 6.87 2.20
CA LEU A 186 7.03 5.60 1.47
C LEU A 186 5.66 4.92 1.40
N GLY A 187 4.62 5.68 1.07
CA GLY A 187 3.42 5.11 0.45
C GLY A 187 3.68 4.71 -1.02
N SER A 188 2.76 3.98 -1.64
CA SER A 188 2.90 3.49 -3.02
C SER A 188 3.24 4.61 -4.02
N CYS A 189 2.70 5.82 -3.85
CA CYS A 189 3.05 6.96 -4.69
C CYS A 189 4.48 7.47 -4.48
N GLY A 190 4.94 7.59 -3.23
CA GLY A 190 6.30 8.01 -2.90
C GLY A 190 7.33 7.00 -3.42
N ILE A 191 7.07 5.70 -3.19
CA ILE A 191 7.89 4.60 -3.72
C ILE A 191 7.92 4.66 -5.25
N ALA A 192 6.76 4.79 -5.91
CA ALA A 192 6.67 4.85 -7.37
C ALA A 192 7.39 6.04 -8.01
N ALA A 193 7.51 7.14 -7.26
CA ALA A 193 8.23 8.32 -7.69
C ALA A 193 9.75 8.22 -7.41
N GLY A 194 10.22 7.15 -6.76
CA GLY A 194 11.63 6.90 -6.45
C GLY A 194 12.01 7.08 -4.99
N GLY A 195 11.05 7.25 -4.07
CA GLY A 195 11.29 7.56 -2.65
C GLY A 195 12.17 6.54 -1.92
N ARG A 196 12.14 5.26 -2.29
CA ARG A 196 13.01 4.23 -1.67
C ARG A 196 14.49 4.51 -1.90
N ALA A 197 14.88 4.83 -3.12
CA ALA A 197 16.26 5.18 -3.42
C ALA A 197 16.71 6.46 -2.69
N ILE A 198 15.78 7.39 -2.44
CA ILE A 198 16.04 8.60 -1.65
C ILE A 198 16.26 8.24 -0.18
N PHE A 199 15.42 7.36 0.39
CA PHE A 199 15.60 6.85 1.75
C PHE A 199 16.96 6.18 1.93
N ASP A 200 17.33 5.26 1.02
CA ASP A 200 18.61 4.54 1.06
C ASP A 200 19.82 5.50 0.99
N ILE A 201 19.70 6.63 0.27
CA ILE A 201 20.75 7.67 0.25
C ILE A 201 20.95 8.28 1.63
N PHE A 202 19.87 8.66 2.32
CA PHE A 202 19.96 9.26 3.65
C PHE A 202 20.40 8.24 4.70
N GLU A 203 19.97 6.98 4.59
CA GLU A 203 20.42 5.88 5.45
C GLU A 203 21.92 5.63 5.31
N LYS A 204 22.40 5.40 4.07
CA LYS A 204 23.84 5.21 3.81
C LYS A 204 24.67 6.43 4.21
N ALA A 205 24.16 7.64 3.99
CA ALA A 205 24.84 8.87 4.41
C ALA A 205 24.92 9.00 5.94
N LYS A 206 23.85 8.63 6.65
CA LYS A 206 23.79 8.61 8.11
C LYS A 206 24.87 7.69 8.68
N GLU A 207 25.01 6.49 8.13
CA GLU A 207 26.02 5.52 8.55
C GLU A 207 27.44 5.95 8.16
N LYS A 208 27.66 6.32 6.90
CA LYS A 208 28.99 6.65 6.36
C LYS A 208 29.64 7.85 7.07
N TRP A 209 28.84 8.84 7.45
CA TRP A 209 29.33 10.09 8.06
C TRP A 209 28.89 10.27 9.52
N SER A 210 28.33 9.23 10.16
CA SER A 210 27.86 9.24 11.55
C SER A 210 26.95 10.42 11.89
N LEU A 211 25.96 10.68 11.04
CA LEU A 211 25.05 11.82 11.20
C LEU A 211 24.01 11.57 12.31
N ASP A 212 23.78 12.61 13.11
CA ASP A 212 22.97 12.59 14.33
C ASP A 212 21.54 13.12 14.08
N PHE A 213 20.80 12.47 13.19
CA PHE A 213 19.36 12.70 12.97
C PHE A 213 18.58 11.38 12.99
N GLN A 214 17.30 11.39 13.33
CA GLN A 214 16.43 10.24 13.14
C GLN A 214 15.94 10.17 11.68
N LEU A 215 16.09 9.04 11.02
CA LEU A 215 15.46 8.79 9.72
C LEU A 215 14.13 8.07 9.94
N LYS A 216 13.04 8.61 9.40
CA LYS A 216 11.69 8.07 9.54
C LYS A 216 11.06 7.76 8.19
N GLU A 217 10.45 6.58 8.12
CA GLU A 217 9.55 6.19 7.05
C GLU A 217 8.11 6.53 7.47
N THR A 218 7.35 7.22 6.62
CA THR A 218 5.92 7.48 6.86
C THR A 218 5.08 7.12 5.65
N GLY A 219 3.76 7.16 5.81
CA GLY A 219 2.82 7.02 4.69
C GLY A 219 2.72 8.25 3.79
N CYS A 220 1.71 8.25 2.91
CA CYS A 220 1.46 9.37 2.01
C CYS A 220 0.89 10.57 2.77
N ILE A 221 1.45 11.77 2.54
CA ILE A 221 0.98 13.01 3.18
C ILE A 221 -0.12 13.71 2.37
N GLY A 222 -0.40 13.24 1.15
CA GLY A 222 -1.46 13.72 0.25
C GLY A 222 -0.98 14.56 -0.94
N MET A 223 0.27 15.03 -0.94
CA MET A 223 0.85 15.81 -2.04
C MET A 223 1.45 14.94 -3.16
N CYS A 224 0.70 13.94 -3.61
CA CYS A 224 1.18 12.92 -4.58
C CYS A 224 1.75 13.50 -5.88
N TYR A 225 1.30 14.69 -6.30
CA TYR A 225 1.73 15.36 -7.53
C TYR A 225 3.21 15.76 -7.51
N CYS A 226 3.78 15.97 -6.32
CA CYS A 226 5.14 16.46 -6.15
C CYS A 226 6.05 15.49 -5.38
N GLU A 227 5.70 14.20 -5.35
CA GLU A 227 6.56 13.12 -4.86
C GLU A 227 7.82 12.93 -5.75
N PRO A 228 8.93 12.42 -5.17
CA PRO A 228 9.14 12.11 -3.75
C PRO A 228 9.28 13.36 -2.87
N LEU A 229 8.73 13.30 -1.67
CA LEU A 229 8.84 14.33 -0.64
C LEU A 229 9.90 13.94 0.41
N VAL A 230 10.72 14.92 0.81
CA VAL A 230 11.67 14.78 1.92
C VAL A 230 11.46 15.93 2.88
N GLU A 231 11.10 15.63 4.11
CA GLU A 231 10.85 16.60 5.16
C GLU A 231 11.99 16.57 6.17
N LEU A 232 12.58 17.74 6.43
CA LEU A 232 13.61 17.95 7.45
C LEU A 232 12.97 18.71 8.61
N VAL A 233 13.07 18.15 9.81
CA VAL A 233 12.67 18.80 11.06
C VAL A 233 13.93 19.19 11.80
N ASP A 234 14.06 20.48 12.10
CA ASP A 234 15.21 20.98 12.85
C ASP A 234 15.02 20.85 14.38
N ASN A 235 16.07 21.16 15.14
CA ASN A 235 16.07 21.09 16.60
C ASN A 235 15.15 22.13 17.26
N SER A 236 14.75 23.18 16.54
CA SER A 236 13.73 24.13 16.97
C SER A 236 12.30 23.65 16.68
N GLY A 237 12.16 22.57 15.91
CA GLY A 237 10.88 22.05 15.42
C GLY A 237 10.40 22.72 14.14
N ALA A 238 11.25 23.47 13.43
CA ALA A 238 10.88 24.03 12.14
C ALA A 238 10.97 22.95 11.04
N HIS A 239 9.98 22.95 10.15
CA HIS A 239 9.83 21.96 9.09
C HIS A 239 10.25 22.57 7.74
N THR A 240 11.09 21.83 6.99
CA THR A 240 11.43 22.14 5.59
C THR A 240 11.09 20.94 4.72
N ILE A 241 10.09 21.09 3.86
CA ILE A 241 9.64 20.02 2.96
C ILE A 241 10.20 20.27 1.56
N TYR A 242 10.92 19.30 1.02
CA TYR A 242 11.40 19.29 -0.36
C TYR A 242 10.49 18.48 -1.26
N HIS A 243 10.29 18.96 -2.48
CA HIS A 243 9.46 18.28 -3.48
C HIS A 243 10.24 17.79 -4.69
N ASN A 244 9.67 16.78 -5.38
CA ASN A 244 10.23 16.17 -6.58
C ASN A 244 11.73 15.86 -6.37
N VAL A 245 12.03 15.23 -5.22
CA VAL A 245 13.40 14.92 -4.84
C VAL A 245 13.88 13.74 -5.66
N ASP A 246 14.81 13.99 -6.56
CA ASP A 246 15.58 12.96 -7.24
C ASP A 246 16.90 12.69 -6.49
N VAL A 247 17.66 11.69 -6.96
CA VAL A 247 18.95 11.31 -6.39
C VAL A 247 19.85 12.55 -6.25
N ASN A 248 20.00 13.36 -7.30
CA ASN A 248 20.86 14.55 -7.27
C ASN A 248 20.40 15.59 -6.25
N THR A 249 19.08 15.80 -6.12
CA THR A 249 18.51 16.73 -5.14
C THR A 249 18.75 16.20 -3.73
N ALA A 250 18.60 14.90 -3.47
CA ALA A 250 18.94 14.30 -2.17
C ALA A 250 20.41 14.51 -1.80
N LYS A 251 21.33 14.33 -2.77
CA LYS A 251 22.76 14.64 -2.58
C LYS A 251 22.99 16.11 -2.22
N LYS A 252 22.31 17.03 -2.91
CA LYS A 252 22.39 18.47 -2.62
C LYS A 252 21.78 18.83 -1.26
N ILE A 253 20.72 18.16 -0.82
CA ILE A 253 20.15 18.36 0.53
C ILE A 253 21.19 17.96 1.59
N LEU A 254 21.90 16.84 1.40
CA LEU A 254 23.01 16.44 2.27
C LEU A 254 24.15 17.47 2.29
N GLN A 255 24.58 17.94 1.12
CA GLN A 255 25.74 18.85 0.98
C GLN A 255 25.47 20.30 1.36
N GLU A 256 24.27 20.83 1.11
CA GLU A 256 23.94 22.24 1.31
C GLU A 256 23.12 22.42 2.59
N HIS A 257 21.98 21.75 2.72
CA HIS A 257 21.12 21.97 3.89
C HIS A 257 21.70 21.28 5.13
N ILE A 258 22.02 19.99 5.07
CA ILE A 258 22.48 19.25 6.25
C ILE A 258 23.90 19.67 6.64
N ALA A 259 24.81 19.81 5.68
CA ALA A 259 26.21 20.12 5.98
C ALA A 259 26.50 21.63 6.16
N LYS A 260 25.76 22.54 5.52
CA LYS A 260 26.01 24.00 5.58
C LYS A 260 24.86 24.83 6.15
N ALA A 261 23.74 24.20 6.55
CA ALA A 261 22.53 24.89 6.98
C ALA A 261 21.93 25.83 5.92
N GLU A 262 22.10 25.51 4.63
CA GLU A 262 21.56 26.30 3.51
C GLU A 262 20.45 25.52 2.76
N PRO A 263 19.16 25.79 3.03
CA PRO A 263 18.06 25.16 2.31
C PRO A 263 18.07 25.45 0.81
N LEU A 264 17.78 24.43 -0.01
CA LEU A 264 17.58 24.58 -1.46
C LEU A 264 16.25 25.31 -1.75
N LYS A 265 16.22 26.64 -1.62
CA LYS A 265 14.99 27.48 -1.63
C LYS A 265 14.04 27.17 -2.80
N ASN A 266 14.56 26.92 -4.01
CA ASN A 266 13.76 26.62 -5.20
C ASN A 266 13.14 25.21 -5.25
N LYS A 267 13.41 24.37 -4.24
CA LYS A 267 12.88 23.01 -4.09
C LYS A 267 12.01 22.85 -2.85
N VAL A 268 11.92 23.89 -2.00
CA VAL A 268 11.10 23.88 -0.80
C VAL A 268 9.63 24.08 -1.18
N VAL A 269 8.74 23.26 -0.62
CA VAL A 269 7.30 23.45 -0.75
C VAL A 269 6.89 24.68 0.03
N GLU A 270 6.37 25.68 -0.65
CA GLU A 270 5.72 26.84 -0.02
C GLU A 270 4.28 26.48 0.36
N LEU A 271 4.09 25.84 1.51
CA LEU A 271 2.75 25.49 2.01
C LEU A 271 2.09 26.68 2.69
N ASP A 272 0.84 26.98 2.31
CA ASP A 272 -0.10 27.79 3.08
C ASP A 272 0.51 29.11 3.60
N SER A 273 1.44 29.69 2.83
CA SER A 273 2.26 30.80 3.29
C SER A 273 1.51 32.12 3.12
N LYS A 274 1.72 33.07 4.06
CA LYS A 274 1.20 34.44 3.91
C LYS A 274 1.74 35.15 2.65
N GLN A 275 2.86 34.69 2.12
CA GLN A 275 3.54 35.25 0.96
C GLN A 275 2.95 34.75 -0.37
N ASN A 276 2.31 33.58 -0.36
CA ASN A 276 1.64 33.00 -1.52
C ASN A 276 0.23 32.51 -1.14
N PRO A 277 -0.73 33.43 -0.93
CA PRO A 277 -2.07 33.13 -0.43
C PRO A 277 -2.91 32.24 -1.37
N ASN A 278 -2.42 31.95 -2.58
CA ASN A 278 -3.05 31.04 -3.53
C ASN A 278 -2.58 29.57 -3.36
N ASN A 279 -1.44 29.32 -2.69
CA ASN A 279 -0.91 27.98 -2.49
C ASN A 279 -1.47 27.36 -1.19
N VAL A 280 -2.79 27.14 -1.20
CA VAL A 280 -3.54 26.61 -0.07
C VAL A 280 -3.75 25.12 -0.24
N PHE A 281 -2.88 24.30 0.36
CA PHE A 281 -3.02 22.84 0.32
C PHE A 281 -3.66 22.31 1.59
N TYR A 282 -3.08 22.55 2.78
CA TYR A 282 -3.58 21.99 4.04
C TYR A 282 -4.54 22.91 4.78
N SER A 283 -4.41 24.22 4.67
CA SER A 283 -5.17 25.15 5.54
C SER A 283 -6.69 25.10 5.36
N LYS A 284 -7.19 24.57 4.24
CA LYS A 284 -8.63 24.33 3.99
C LYS A 284 -9.09 22.89 4.27
N GLN A 285 -8.20 22.01 4.70
CA GLN A 285 -8.54 20.60 4.94
C GLN A 285 -8.88 20.35 6.41
N VAL A 286 -9.91 19.54 6.64
CA VAL A 286 -10.18 18.94 7.95
C VAL A 286 -9.76 17.48 7.88
N ARG A 287 -8.54 17.18 8.32
CA ARG A 287 -7.94 15.85 8.20
C ARG A 287 -8.37 14.94 9.35
N ILE A 288 -9.65 14.57 9.41
CA ILE A 288 -10.14 13.60 10.42
C ILE A 288 -9.59 12.21 10.09
N VAL A 289 -9.89 11.68 8.89
CA VAL A 289 -9.46 10.35 8.45
C VAL A 289 -7.97 10.32 8.04
N LEU A 290 -7.28 11.46 7.97
CA LEU A 290 -5.89 11.51 7.51
C LEU A 290 -4.97 12.17 8.53
N GLU A 291 -5.38 12.25 9.80
CA GLU A 291 -4.68 13.00 10.85
C GLU A 291 -3.25 12.50 11.11
N ASN A 292 -3.04 11.19 11.00
CA ASN A 292 -1.75 10.51 11.21
C ASN A 292 -0.96 10.30 9.92
N CYS A 293 -1.62 10.36 8.76
CA CYS A 293 -0.98 10.01 7.48
C CYS A 293 0.15 10.99 7.18
N GLY A 294 1.38 10.46 7.09
CA GLY A 294 2.59 11.24 6.90
C GLY A 294 3.32 11.67 8.17
N ARG A 295 2.75 11.39 9.34
CA ARG A 295 3.31 11.80 10.64
C ARG A 295 3.85 10.66 11.46
N ILE A 296 3.17 9.51 11.43
CA ILE A 296 3.59 8.29 12.12
C ILE A 296 4.22 7.31 11.13
N ASP A 297 5.10 6.46 11.66
CA ASP A 297 5.51 5.24 10.97
C ASP A 297 4.33 4.26 10.91
N PRO A 298 3.81 3.93 9.70
CA PRO A 298 2.68 3.02 9.54
C PRO A 298 2.98 1.57 9.94
N GLU A 299 4.26 1.20 10.10
CA GLU A 299 4.70 -0.12 10.54
C GLU A 299 4.96 -0.17 12.07
N SER A 300 4.64 0.91 12.83
CA SER A 300 4.84 1.00 14.28
C SER A 300 3.54 1.17 15.08
N ILE A 301 3.13 0.13 15.79
CA ILE A 301 2.02 0.19 16.74
C ILE A 301 2.25 1.20 17.88
N ASP A 302 3.50 1.37 18.33
CA ASP A 302 3.82 2.26 19.44
C ASP A 302 3.68 3.74 19.03
N GLU A 303 4.01 4.09 17.78
CA GLU A 303 3.75 5.44 17.26
C GLU A 303 2.24 5.70 17.15
N TYR A 304 1.45 4.72 16.70
CA TYR A 304 -0.01 4.84 16.69
C TYR A 304 -0.59 5.06 18.10
N ILE A 305 -0.14 4.30 19.11
CA ILE A 305 -0.56 4.47 20.51
C ILE A 305 -0.15 5.84 21.05
N ASN A 306 1.08 6.28 20.79
CA ASN A 306 1.58 7.58 21.23
C ASN A 306 0.81 8.75 20.60
N ALA A 307 0.33 8.58 19.36
CA ALA A 307 -0.57 9.52 18.70
C ALA A 307 -2.02 9.50 19.26
N GLY A 308 -2.32 8.62 20.23
CA GLY A 308 -3.63 8.50 20.87
C GLY A 308 -4.50 7.38 20.33
N GLY A 309 -3.97 6.52 19.47
CA GLY A 309 -4.62 5.31 18.98
C GLY A 309 -5.04 4.37 20.11
N TYR A 310 -6.09 3.59 19.86
CA TYR A 310 -6.74 2.66 20.80
C TYR A 310 -7.41 3.29 22.04
N LYS A 311 -7.33 4.61 22.23
CA LYS A 311 -8.05 5.29 23.31
C LYS A 311 -9.57 5.16 23.15
N ALA A 312 -10.08 5.25 21.92
CA ALA A 312 -11.51 5.10 21.65
C ALA A 312 -11.97 3.66 21.88
N LEU A 313 -11.17 2.68 21.45
CA LEU A 313 -11.42 1.27 21.77
C LEU A 313 -11.44 1.01 23.29
N GLY A 314 -10.51 1.60 24.03
CA GLY A 314 -10.47 1.50 25.50
C GLY A 314 -11.75 2.03 26.14
N LYS A 315 -12.22 3.22 25.72
CA LYS A 315 -13.51 3.79 26.18
C LYS A 315 -14.68 2.85 25.91
N VAL A 316 -14.74 2.30 24.69
CA VAL A 316 -15.80 1.39 24.24
C VAL A 316 -15.84 0.11 25.08
N LYS A 317 -14.70 -0.57 25.27
CA LYS A 317 -14.66 -1.86 25.98
C LYS A 317 -14.80 -1.75 27.50
N LEU A 318 -14.43 -0.61 28.11
CA LEU A 318 -14.39 -0.48 29.57
C LEU A 318 -15.64 0.15 30.19
N GLY A 319 -16.51 0.79 29.40
CA GLY A 319 -17.59 1.56 30.01
C GLY A 319 -18.76 1.96 29.12
N MET A 320 -18.89 1.40 27.91
CA MET A 320 -20.04 1.69 27.04
C MET A 320 -20.80 0.43 26.67
N SER A 321 -22.13 0.53 26.71
CA SER A 321 -23.03 -0.47 26.14
C SER A 321 -23.06 -0.38 24.61
N GLN A 322 -23.46 -1.48 23.95
CA GLN A 322 -23.63 -1.51 22.50
C GLN A 322 -24.61 -0.44 21.98
N ASP A 323 -25.69 -0.18 22.73
CA ASP A 323 -26.69 0.82 22.34
C ASP A 323 -26.13 2.24 22.41
N GLU A 324 -25.36 2.58 23.44
CA GLU A 324 -24.70 3.89 23.54
C GLU A 324 -23.73 4.12 22.38
N ILE A 325 -22.96 3.11 21.99
CA ILE A 325 -22.01 3.22 20.87
C ILE A 325 -22.75 3.44 19.56
N ILE A 326 -23.79 2.65 19.29
CA ILE A 326 -24.59 2.79 18.06
C ILE A 326 -25.28 4.16 18.03
N GLU A 327 -25.76 4.65 19.16
CA GLU A 327 -26.39 5.96 19.27
C GLU A 327 -25.38 7.10 19.06
N ASP A 328 -24.15 6.99 19.57
CA ASP A 328 -23.08 7.95 19.26
C ASP A 328 -22.76 7.99 17.76
N ILE A 329 -22.71 6.83 17.09
CA ILE A 329 -22.52 6.77 15.63
C ILE A 329 -23.71 7.38 14.88
N LYS A 330 -24.95 7.16 15.34
CA LYS A 330 -26.14 7.81 14.75
C LYS A 330 -26.08 9.33 14.90
N LYS A 331 -25.77 9.83 16.10
CA LYS A 331 -25.64 11.26 16.41
C LYS A 331 -24.53 11.93 15.59
N SER A 332 -23.45 11.22 15.29
CA SER A 332 -22.37 11.73 14.44
C SER A 332 -22.81 12.04 13.00
N GLY A 333 -23.93 11.47 12.55
CA GLY A 333 -24.39 11.59 11.16
C GLY A 333 -23.50 10.85 10.15
N LEU A 334 -22.65 9.92 10.60
CA LEU A 334 -21.76 9.17 9.72
C LEU A 334 -22.56 8.36 8.68
N ARG A 335 -22.19 8.52 7.42
CA ARG A 335 -22.74 7.80 6.26
C ARG A 335 -21.63 6.97 5.61
N GLY A 336 -22.02 5.88 4.96
CA GLY A 336 -21.10 5.01 4.23
C GLY A 336 -20.29 5.78 3.19
N ARG A 337 -18.96 5.63 3.22
CA ARG A 337 -18.02 6.38 2.37
C ARG A 337 -17.68 5.70 1.04
N GLY A 338 -18.14 4.48 0.80
CA GLY A 338 -18.02 3.78 -0.49
C GLY A 338 -19.07 4.18 -1.53
N GLY A 339 -19.50 5.45 -1.56
CA GLY A 339 -20.45 5.98 -2.56
C GLY A 339 -21.94 5.88 -2.20
N GLY A 340 -22.42 4.74 -1.70
CA GLY A 340 -23.86 4.53 -1.43
C GLY A 340 -24.47 5.39 -0.32
N GLY A 341 -23.65 5.94 0.60
CA GLY A 341 -24.10 6.94 1.56
C GLY A 341 -25.17 6.48 2.56
N PHE A 342 -25.34 5.18 2.82
CA PHE A 342 -26.30 4.70 3.81
C PHE A 342 -25.87 5.08 5.24
N PRO A 343 -26.78 5.50 6.15
CA PRO A 343 -26.42 5.85 7.53
C PRO A 343 -25.75 4.69 8.28
N THR A 344 -24.51 4.90 8.75
CA THR A 344 -23.68 3.84 9.34
C THR A 344 -24.28 3.32 10.65
N GLY A 345 -24.77 4.22 11.52
CA GLY A 345 -25.36 3.84 12.81
C GLY A 345 -26.65 3.00 12.65
N LEU A 346 -27.45 3.28 11.62
CA LEU A 346 -28.64 2.48 11.31
C LEU A 346 -28.26 1.08 10.80
N LYS A 347 -27.22 0.99 9.96
CA LYS A 347 -26.68 -0.30 9.50
C LYS A 347 -26.18 -1.17 10.66
N TRP A 348 -25.48 -0.54 11.62
CA TRP A 348 -25.00 -1.23 12.82
C TRP A 348 -26.15 -1.69 13.71
N GLU A 349 -27.16 -0.86 13.90
CA GLU A 349 -28.36 -1.21 14.66
C GLU A 349 -29.08 -2.44 14.09
N PHE A 350 -29.26 -2.49 12.76
CA PHE A 350 -29.87 -3.65 12.12
C PHE A 350 -29.06 -4.92 12.35
N CYS A 351 -27.73 -4.86 12.20
CA CYS A 351 -26.85 -5.98 12.49
C CYS A 351 -26.94 -6.43 13.96
N LYS A 352 -26.95 -5.48 14.91
CA LYS A 352 -27.08 -5.78 16.33
C LYS A 352 -28.42 -6.47 16.65
N LYS A 353 -29.54 -5.99 16.10
CA LYS A 353 -30.89 -6.53 16.34
C LYS A 353 -31.11 -7.92 15.76
N THR A 354 -30.40 -8.30 14.70
CA THR A 354 -30.48 -9.64 14.13
C THR A 354 -29.97 -10.68 15.12
N LYS A 355 -30.79 -11.71 15.38
CA LYS A 355 -30.41 -12.89 16.16
C LYS A 355 -29.64 -13.84 15.25
N ALA A 356 -28.37 -14.05 15.56
CA ALA A 356 -27.48 -14.99 14.89
C ALA A 356 -26.43 -15.45 15.88
N ASP A 357 -26.01 -16.72 15.78
CA ASP A 357 -24.96 -17.28 16.63
C ASP A 357 -23.59 -16.66 16.32
N GLU A 358 -23.39 -16.25 15.07
CA GLU A 358 -22.18 -15.59 14.60
C GLU A 358 -22.49 -14.34 13.78
N LYS A 359 -21.64 -13.33 13.94
CA LYS A 359 -21.68 -12.08 13.17
C LYS A 359 -20.28 -11.70 12.72
N TYR A 360 -20.23 -11.02 11.58
CA TYR A 360 -19.00 -10.72 10.87
C TYR A 360 -18.89 -9.23 10.56
N ILE A 361 -17.67 -8.70 10.61
CA ILE A 361 -17.33 -7.37 10.07
C ILE A 361 -16.59 -7.56 8.76
N ILE A 362 -17.05 -6.92 7.68
CA ILE A 362 -16.36 -6.92 6.40
C ILE A 362 -15.94 -5.49 6.08
N CYS A 363 -14.63 -5.26 6.02
CA CYS A 363 -14.04 -4.05 5.48
C CYS A 363 -13.82 -4.26 3.98
N ASN A 364 -14.52 -3.47 3.15
CA ASN A 364 -14.31 -3.46 1.71
C ASN A 364 -13.16 -2.50 1.40
N ALA A 365 -12.02 -3.05 0.99
CA ALA A 365 -10.81 -2.36 0.56
C ALA A 365 -10.43 -2.72 -0.89
N ASP A 366 -11.45 -3.01 -1.72
CA ASP A 366 -11.26 -3.31 -3.15
C ASP A 366 -10.99 -2.04 -3.99
N GLU A 367 -11.46 -0.87 -3.53
CA GLU A 367 -11.28 0.47 -4.13
C GLU A 367 -11.14 0.43 -5.67
N GLY A 368 -12.13 -0.16 -6.35
CA GLY A 368 -12.06 -0.46 -7.78
C GLY A 368 -12.22 0.75 -8.69
N ASP A 369 -12.79 1.85 -8.18
CA ASP A 369 -13.12 3.04 -8.96
C ASP A 369 -11.85 3.76 -9.48
N PRO A 370 -11.71 3.96 -10.80
CA PRO A 370 -10.57 4.70 -11.36
C PRO A 370 -10.48 6.11 -10.78
N GLY A 371 -9.29 6.48 -10.29
CA GLY A 371 -9.07 7.78 -9.64
C GLY A 371 -9.25 7.77 -8.12
N ALA A 372 -9.83 6.73 -7.52
CA ALA A 372 -9.89 6.56 -6.08
C ALA A 372 -8.57 5.96 -5.55
N PHE A 373 -8.07 6.54 -4.44
CA PHE A 373 -6.90 6.06 -3.69
C PHE A 373 -6.96 6.49 -2.22
N MET A 374 -8.14 6.89 -1.76
CA MET A 374 -8.40 7.34 -0.39
C MET A 374 -8.29 6.19 0.61
N ASP A 375 -8.81 5.01 0.26
CA ASP A 375 -8.71 3.81 1.10
C ASP A 375 -7.26 3.35 1.14
N ARG A 376 -6.60 3.25 -0.03
CA ARG A 376 -5.17 2.92 -0.10
C ARG A 376 -4.32 3.81 0.80
N SER A 377 -4.58 5.12 0.76
CA SER A 377 -3.82 6.09 1.55
C SER A 377 -3.90 5.80 3.03
N VAL A 378 -5.08 5.42 3.55
CA VAL A 378 -5.25 5.06 4.96
C VAL A 378 -4.63 3.69 5.26
N LEU A 379 -4.89 2.68 4.42
CA LEU A 379 -4.38 1.32 4.64
C LEU A 379 -2.84 1.26 4.65
N GLU A 380 -2.19 2.08 3.82
CA GLU A 380 -0.74 2.17 3.77
C GLU A 380 -0.17 3.10 4.84
N SER A 381 -0.89 4.13 5.28
CA SER A 381 -0.31 5.20 6.13
C SER A 381 -0.73 5.13 7.59
N ASP A 382 -1.83 4.43 7.89
CA ASP A 382 -2.37 4.31 9.24
C ASP A 382 -3.26 3.04 9.35
N PRO A 383 -2.69 1.83 9.16
CA PRO A 383 -3.44 0.59 9.15
C PRO A 383 -4.14 0.32 10.48
N HIS A 384 -3.51 0.65 11.61
CA HIS A 384 -4.09 0.44 12.95
C HIS A 384 -5.39 1.17 13.16
N ARG A 385 -5.59 2.33 12.53
CA ARG A 385 -6.86 3.05 12.63
C ARG A 385 -8.02 2.36 11.94
N VAL A 386 -7.74 1.64 10.85
CA VAL A 386 -8.72 0.76 10.22
C VAL A 386 -9.07 -0.40 11.16
N LEU A 387 -8.06 -1.02 11.76
CA LEU A 387 -8.27 -2.11 12.72
C LEU A 387 -9.06 -1.64 13.94
N GLU A 388 -8.74 -0.48 14.52
CA GLU A 388 -9.47 0.10 15.65
C GLU A 388 -10.94 0.37 15.30
N GLY A 389 -11.21 0.94 14.12
CA GLY A 389 -12.58 1.14 13.63
C GLY A 389 -13.35 -0.17 13.49
N MET A 390 -12.70 -1.23 12.97
CA MET A 390 -13.29 -2.58 12.89
C MET A 390 -13.56 -3.17 14.27
N MET A 391 -12.65 -3.02 15.23
CA MET A 391 -12.81 -3.49 16.60
C MET A 391 -13.98 -2.81 17.32
N ILE A 392 -14.12 -1.49 17.16
CA ILE A 392 -15.24 -0.73 17.72
C ILE A 392 -16.58 -1.19 17.11
N CYS A 393 -16.61 -1.35 15.78
CA CYS A 393 -17.77 -1.89 15.06
C CYS A 393 -18.15 -3.28 15.55
N ALA A 394 -17.15 -4.16 15.69
CA ALA A 394 -17.34 -5.54 16.12
C ALA A 394 -17.95 -5.61 17.52
N TYR A 395 -17.43 -4.82 18.46
CA TYR A 395 -17.98 -4.73 19.80
C TYR A 395 -19.43 -4.22 19.78
N ALA A 396 -19.72 -3.18 19.00
CA ALA A 396 -21.04 -2.57 18.91
C ALA A 396 -22.11 -3.52 18.38
N VAL A 397 -21.78 -4.39 17.41
CA VAL A 397 -22.75 -5.31 16.79
C VAL A 397 -22.71 -6.73 17.36
N GLY A 398 -21.70 -7.06 18.16
CA GLY A 398 -21.47 -8.40 18.71
C GLY A 398 -20.85 -9.37 17.69
N ALA A 399 -19.92 -8.91 16.87
CA ALA A 399 -19.18 -9.75 15.92
C ALA A 399 -17.88 -10.27 16.53
N THR A 400 -17.50 -11.50 16.16
CA THR A 400 -16.29 -12.18 16.64
C THR A 400 -15.22 -12.34 15.54
N HIS A 401 -15.58 -12.07 14.28
CA HIS A 401 -14.67 -12.23 13.15
C HIS A 401 -14.73 -11.04 12.19
N GLY A 402 -13.57 -10.59 11.75
CA GLY A 402 -13.38 -9.51 10.80
C GLY A 402 -12.63 -9.95 9.55
N TYR A 403 -13.07 -9.50 8.38
CA TYR A 403 -12.37 -9.68 7.12
C TYR A 403 -12.08 -8.33 6.48
N ILE A 404 -10.84 -8.12 6.05
CA ILE A 404 -10.47 -7.01 5.17
C ILE A 404 -10.30 -7.61 3.77
N TYR A 405 -11.25 -7.34 2.88
CA TYR A 405 -11.15 -7.74 1.49
C TYR A 405 -10.36 -6.67 0.74
N CYS A 406 -9.08 -6.93 0.47
CA CYS A 406 -8.17 -5.94 -0.11
C CYS A 406 -7.76 -6.36 -1.52
N ARG A 407 -7.87 -5.45 -2.49
CA ARG A 407 -7.53 -5.75 -3.88
C ARG A 407 -6.07 -6.19 -4.05
N ALA A 408 -5.83 -7.09 -5.00
CA ALA A 408 -4.49 -7.59 -5.30
C ALA A 408 -3.53 -6.51 -5.84
N GLU A 409 -4.04 -5.40 -6.38
CA GLU A 409 -3.22 -4.28 -6.84
C GLU A 409 -2.60 -3.44 -5.71
N TYR A 410 -2.93 -3.69 -4.44
CA TYR A 410 -2.37 -2.98 -3.28
C TYR A 410 -1.46 -3.87 -2.40
N PRO A 411 -0.33 -4.37 -2.94
CA PRO A 411 0.54 -5.29 -2.20
C PRO A 411 1.12 -4.67 -0.93
N LEU A 412 1.47 -3.37 -0.96
CA LEU A 412 1.98 -2.65 0.21
C LEU A 412 0.94 -2.54 1.32
N ALA A 413 -0.31 -2.24 0.97
CA ALA A 413 -1.42 -2.19 1.93
C ALA A 413 -1.61 -3.56 2.60
N VAL A 414 -1.65 -4.65 1.83
CA VAL A 414 -1.76 -6.01 2.35
C VAL A 414 -0.59 -6.34 3.30
N LYS A 415 0.64 -5.98 2.94
CA LYS A 415 1.83 -6.17 3.81
C LYS A 415 1.65 -5.45 5.15
N ARG A 416 1.38 -4.13 5.11
CA ARG A 416 1.26 -3.29 6.31
C ARG A 416 0.07 -3.67 7.18
N LEU A 417 -1.06 -4.05 6.59
CA LEU A 417 -2.21 -4.58 7.33
C LEU A 417 -1.88 -5.87 8.07
N ASN A 418 -1.22 -6.83 7.43
CA ASN A 418 -0.84 -8.08 8.09
C ASN A 418 0.14 -7.83 9.25
N LEU A 419 1.10 -6.91 9.07
CA LEU A 419 2.00 -6.49 10.14
C LEU A 419 1.23 -5.86 11.31
N ALA A 420 0.37 -4.89 11.02
CA ALA A 420 -0.44 -4.21 12.04
C ALA A 420 -1.38 -5.18 12.78
N ILE A 421 -1.97 -6.15 12.09
CA ILE A 421 -2.80 -7.19 12.71
C ILE A 421 -1.95 -8.03 13.68
N ASN A 422 -0.74 -8.44 13.28
CA ASN A 422 0.15 -9.22 14.14
C ASN A 422 0.58 -8.42 15.37
N GLN A 423 0.98 -7.16 15.21
CA GLN A 423 1.31 -6.27 16.33
C GLN A 423 0.12 -6.08 17.28
N ALA A 424 -1.10 -5.92 16.74
CA ALA A 424 -2.31 -5.79 17.54
C ALA A 424 -2.65 -7.08 18.31
N ARG A 425 -2.37 -8.26 17.74
CA ARG A 425 -2.48 -9.55 18.44
C ARG A 425 -1.45 -9.67 19.57
N GLU A 426 -0.19 -9.33 19.30
CA GLU A 426 0.90 -9.38 20.28
C GLU A 426 0.65 -8.47 21.49
N LYS A 427 0.09 -7.27 21.27
CA LYS A 427 -0.32 -6.34 22.33
C LYS A 427 -1.69 -6.67 22.96
N GLY A 428 -2.37 -7.72 22.50
CA GLY A 428 -3.65 -8.19 23.07
C GLY A 428 -4.89 -7.38 22.67
N TYR A 429 -4.79 -6.50 21.68
CA TYR A 429 -5.96 -5.78 21.14
C TYR A 429 -6.86 -6.71 20.30
N LEU A 430 -6.27 -7.60 19.50
CA LEU A 430 -6.95 -8.66 18.76
C LEU A 430 -6.75 -10.02 19.42
N GLY A 431 -7.63 -10.98 19.13
CA GLY A 431 -7.49 -12.36 19.60
C GLY A 431 -8.83 -13.04 19.82
N SER A 432 -8.97 -13.73 20.95
CA SER A 432 -10.12 -14.62 21.24
C SER A 432 -11.50 -13.94 21.20
N TRP A 433 -11.58 -12.62 21.47
CA TRP A 433 -12.84 -11.89 21.50
C TRP A 433 -13.26 -11.39 20.11
N PHE A 434 -12.28 -11.02 19.28
CA PHE A 434 -12.45 -10.57 17.90
C PHE A 434 -11.09 -10.67 17.21
N ASP A 435 -11.08 -11.27 16.02
CA ASP A 435 -9.87 -11.38 15.21
C ASP A 435 -10.12 -10.97 13.76
N ILE A 436 -9.06 -10.50 13.09
CA ILE A 436 -9.11 -9.96 11.73
C ILE A 436 -8.20 -10.74 10.80
N ILE A 437 -8.70 -11.02 9.59
CA ILE A 437 -7.93 -11.65 8.51
C ILE A 437 -8.01 -10.77 7.25
N VAL A 438 -6.89 -10.56 6.57
CA VAL A 438 -6.85 -9.95 5.24
C VAL A 438 -7.09 -11.03 4.19
N LYS A 439 -7.97 -10.74 3.22
CA LYS A 439 -8.38 -11.65 2.15
C LYS A 439 -8.18 -11.04 0.78
#